data_AF-A0A0F9QPA3-F1
#
_entry.id   AF-A0A0F9QPA3-F1
#
_cell.length_a   1.000
_cell.length_b   1.000
_cell.length_c   1.000
_cell.angle_alpha   90.00
_cell.angle_beta   90.00
_cell.angle_gamma   90.00
#
_symmetry.space_group_name_H-M   'P 1'
#
loop_
_entity.id
_entity.type
_entity.pdbx_description
1 polymer ?
#
loop_
_entity_poly.entity_id
_entity_poly.type
_entity_poly.pdbx_seq_one_letter_code
_entity_poly.pdbx_strand_id
1 'polypeptide(L)'
;MVVMEKDNAEQFQTPGSRLEHLLAQIGFEKNRGKITDLHNYLVQASPEHFGDLSYGAVRGWFSENAPPMRKIGLVLEALKKKYPINFDEKHLKTWWKVGGFYPFQSAISQEELNTLDSQAKVKREKAAYVHIPAHHEHPFRTNVNTYSGLT
;
A
#
# COMPACT_ATOMS: atom_id res chain seq x y z
N MET A 1 -4.59 23.63 3.86
CA MET A 1 -3.66 23.51 2.72
C MET A 1 -2.75 22.33 3.03
N VAL A 2 -3.08 21.14 2.53
CA VAL A 2 -2.38 19.90 2.88
C VAL A 2 -1.18 19.77 1.93
N VAL A 3 -0.01 20.20 2.41
CA VAL A 3 1.25 20.07 1.68
C VAL A 3 1.91 18.77 2.14
N MET A 4 1.43 17.60 1.72
CA MET A 4 2.11 16.32 2.02
C MET A 4 1.87 15.20 0.98
N GLU A 5 1.76 15.52 -0.32
CA GLU A 5 1.66 14.45 -1.34
C GLU A 5 2.74 14.48 -2.43
N LYS A 6 3.47 15.59 -2.61
CA LYS A 6 4.47 15.69 -3.70
C LYS A 6 5.91 15.31 -3.31
N ASP A 7 6.30 15.43 -2.03
CA ASP A 7 7.71 15.17 -1.63
C ASP A 7 8.05 13.69 -1.40
N ASN A 8 7.06 12.81 -1.17
CA ASN A 8 7.34 11.40 -0.88
C ASN A 8 7.67 10.56 -2.13
N ALA A 9 7.30 11.01 -3.33
CA ALA A 9 7.46 10.23 -4.56
C ALA A 9 8.92 10.09 -5.00
N GLU A 10 9.77 11.08 -4.69
CA GLU A 10 11.20 11.04 -5.02
C GLU A 10 12.04 10.35 -3.95
N GLN A 11 11.54 10.30 -2.71
CA GLN A 11 12.31 9.80 -1.56
C GLN A 11 12.61 8.29 -1.64
N PHE A 12 11.80 7.50 -2.33
CA PHE A 12 11.84 6.03 -2.31
C PHE A 12 12.06 5.37 -3.68
N GLN A 13 12.74 6.09 -4.58
CA GLN A 13 12.97 5.61 -5.95
C GLN A 13 13.88 4.39 -6.02
N THR A 14 14.88 4.29 -5.14
CA THR A 14 15.87 3.21 -5.19
C THR A 14 15.60 2.15 -4.13
N PRO A 15 15.99 0.88 -4.37
CA PRO A 15 16.05 -0.13 -3.33
C PRO A 15 16.81 0.31 -2.07
N GLY A 16 17.89 1.06 -2.25
CA GLY A 16 18.71 1.59 -1.17
C GLY A 16 17.96 2.55 -0.27
N SER A 17 17.29 3.56 -0.84
CA SER A 17 16.53 4.51 -0.02
C SER A 17 15.36 3.84 0.70
N ARG A 18 14.74 2.84 0.08
CA ARG A 18 13.71 2.00 0.73
C ARG A 18 14.27 1.15 1.87
N LEU A 19 15.43 0.52 1.69
CA LEU A 19 16.10 -0.21 2.77
C LEU A 19 16.43 0.72 3.94
N GLU A 20 17.01 1.88 3.65
CA GLU A 20 17.36 2.85 4.68
C GLU A 20 16.15 3.30 5.49
N HIS A 21 15.03 3.53 4.81
CA HIS A 21 13.78 3.89 5.45
C HIS A 21 13.22 2.74 6.28
N LEU A 22 13.20 1.52 5.75
CA LEU A 22 12.77 0.33 6.49
C LEU A 22 13.56 0.17 7.78
N LEU A 23 14.89 0.28 7.72
CA LEU A 23 15.77 0.20 8.88
C LEU A 23 15.47 1.30 9.90
N ALA A 24 15.18 2.52 9.43
CA ALA A 24 14.78 3.61 10.30
C ALA A 24 13.43 3.35 11.00
N GLN A 25 12.44 2.82 10.27
CA GLN A 25 11.11 2.51 10.81
C GLN A 25 11.14 1.44 11.90
N ILE A 26 12.06 0.47 11.81
CA ILE A 26 12.21 -0.59 12.83
C ILE A 26 13.17 -0.21 13.96
N GLY A 27 13.72 1.01 13.96
CA GLY A 27 14.65 1.46 14.99
C GLY A 27 16.05 0.83 14.92
N PHE A 28 16.51 0.42 13.72
CA PHE A 28 17.88 -0.02 13.53
C PHE A 28 18.82 1.20 13.65
N GLU A 29 19.35 1.42 14.86
CA GLU A 29 20.11 2.64 15.20
C GLU A 29 21.37 2.87 14.35
N LYS A 30 21.68 4.15 14.16
CA LYS A 30 22.76 4.67 13.33
C LYS A 30 24.05 4.81 14.14
N ASN A 31 24.94 3.82 14.09
CA ASN A 31 26.34 4.10 14.35
C ASN A 31 27.06 4.51 13.05
N ARG A 32 28.33 4.95 13.16
CA ARG A 32 29.16 5.32 12.00
C ARG A 32 29.39 4.07 11.13
N GLY A 33 28.44 3.76 10.25
CA GLY A 33 28.53 2.69 9.26
C GLY A 33 27.32 1.74 9.20
N LYS A 34 26.13 2.24 8.83
CA LYS A 34 24.90 1.41 8.69
C LYS A 34 25.10 0.11 7.90
N ILE A 35 25.90 0.16 6.83
CA ILE A 35 26.18 -0.99 5.97
C ILE A 35 26.96 -2.05 6.75
N THR A 36 27.99 -1.62 7.48
CA THR A 36 28.81 -2.47 8.35
C THR A 36 27.98 -3.05 9.48
N ASP A 37 27.14 -2.23 10.11
CA ASP A 37 26.28 -2.66 11.21
C ASP A 37 25.26 -3.69 10.73
N LEU A 38 24.61 -3.46 9.59
CA LEU A 38 23.68 -4.42 9.00
C LEU A 38 24.39 -5.71 8.60
N HIS A 39 25.55 -5.61 7.96
CA HIS A 39 26.35 -6.77 7.56
C HIS A 39 26.71 -7.63 8.78
N ASN A 40 27.32 -7.03 9.81
CA ASN A 40 27.68 -7.72 11.05
C ASN A 40 26.46 -8.33 11.74
N TYR A 41 25.35 -7.57 11.82
CA TYR A 41 24.12 -8.06 12.43
C TYR A 41 23.59 -9.31 11.71
N LEU A 42 23.54 -9.31 10.38
CA LEU A 42 23.02 -10.44 9.61
C LEU A 42 23.90 -11.69 9.76
N VAL A 43 25.23 -11.51 9.71
CA VAL A 43 26.20 -12.59 9.91
C VAL A 43 26.08 -13.20 11.32
N GLN A 44 25.85 -12.38 12.34
CA GLN A 44 25.70 -12.84 13.73
C GLN A 44 24.32 -13.46 14.01
N ALA A 45 23.25 -12.85 13.49
CA ALA A 45 21.88 -13.25 13.81
C ALA A 45 21.46 -14.55 13.09
N SER A 46 21.96 -14.78 11.87
CA SER A 46 21.62 -15.97 11.06
C SER A 46 22.83 -16.42 10.20
N PRO A 47 23.93 -16.90 10.82
CA PRO A 47 25.15 -17.32 10.11
C PRO A 47 24.89 -18.44 9.08
N GLU A 48 23.87 -19.27 9.29
CA GLU A 48 23.41 -20.31 8.37
C GLU A 48 22.94 -19.76 7.00
N HIS A 49 22.59 -18.48 6.94
CA HIS A 49 22.07 -17.80 5.75
C HIS A 49 22.97 -16.67 5.25
N PHE A 50 23.85 -16.16 6.12
CA PHE A 50 24.66 -14.98 5.85
C PHE A 50 26.15 -15.18 6.15
N GLY A 51 26.62 -16.38 6.50
CA GLY A 51 28.04 -16.63 6.79
C GLY A 51 28.99 -16.32 5.61
N ASP A 52 28.49 -16.45 4.38
CA ASP A 52 29.19 -16.10 3.14
C ASP A 52 28.81 -14.71 2.60
N LEU A 53 27.98 -13.95 3.32
CA LEU A 53 27.51 -12.64 2.88
C LEU A 53 28.69 -11.67 2.83
N SER A 54 29.03 -11.18 1.64
CA SER A 54 30.07 -10.17 1.49
C SER A 54 29.56 -8.78 1.85
N TYR A 55 30.44 -7.95 2.41
CA TYR A 55 30.16 -6.53 2.65
C TYR A 55 29.75 -5.80 1.36
N GLY A 56 30.38 -6.13 0.23
CA GLY A 56 30.06 -5.55 -1.08
C GLY A 56 28.62 -5.82 -1.52
N ALA A 57 28.08 -7.01 -1.21
CA ALA A 57 26.68 -7.32 -1.49
C ALA A 57 25.74 -6.44 -0.67
N VAL A 58 25.98 -6.30 0.64
CA VAL A 58 25.19 -5.42 1.51
C VAL A 58 25.29 -3.97 1.05
N ARG A 59 26.50 -3.51 0.71
CA ARG A 59 26.71 -2.17 0.13
C ARG A 59 25.88 -1.95 -1.14
N GLY A 60 25.78 -2.95 -2.01
CA GLY A 60 24.95 -2.90 -3.21
C GLY A 60 23.45 -2.79 -2.90
N TRP A 61 22.99 -3.30 -1.74
CA TRP A 61 21.60 -3.18 -1.31
C TRP A 61 21.23 -1.76 -0.88
N PHE A 62 22.21 -0.95 -0.47
CA PHE A 62 22.06 0.47 -0.15
C PHE A 62 22.17 1.37 -1.39
N SER A 63 22.32 0.82 -2.60
CA SER A 63 22.28 1.56 -3.85
C SER A 63 21.11 1.12 -4.74
N GLU A 64 21.38 0.58 -5.92
CA GLU A 64 20.37 0.25 -6.94
C GLU A 64 19.94 -1.22 -6.92
N ASN A 65 20.60 -2.06 -6.10
CA ASN A 65 20.47 -3.51 -6.22
C ASN A 65 19.83 -4.14 -4.99
N ALA A 66 18.50 -4.27 -4.99
CA ALA A 66 17.83 -5.11 -4.00
C ALA A 66 18.27 -6.59 -4.12
N PRO A 67 18.40 -7.32 -3.00
CA PRO A 67 18.67 -8.76 -3.05
C PRO A 67 17.56 -9.55 -3.77
N PRO A 68 17.79 -10.84 -4.10
CA PRO A 68 16.72 -11.73 -4.53
C PRO A 68 15.60 -11.82 -3.48
N MET A 69 14.35 -12.01 -3.91
CA MET A 69 13.17 -12.01 -3.02
C MET A 69 13.30 -13.00 -1.85
N ARG A 70 13.86 -14.20 -2.10
CA ARG A 70 14.16 -15.18 -1.06
C ARG A 70 15.09 -14.61 0.01
N LYS A 71 16.14 -13.89 -0.39
CA LYS A 71 17.13 -13.30 0.51
C LYS A 71 16.57 -12.10 1.27
N ILE A 72 15.67 -11.32 0.66
CA ILE A 72 14.89 -10.29 1.38
C ILE A 72 14.11 -10.91 2.54
N GLY A 73 13.43 -12.03 2.31
CA GLY A 73 12.72 -12.74 3.38
C GLY A 73 13.64 -13.12 4.54
N LEU A 74 14.80 -13.71 4.24
CA LEU A 74 15.79 -14.07 5.27
C LEU A 74 16.31 -12.85 6.05
N VAL A 75 16.48 -11.70 5.39
CA VAL A 75 16.90 -10.45 6.05
C VAL A 75 15.82 -9.96 7.01
N LEU A 76 14.55 -9.95 6.60
CA LEU A 76 13.45 -9.55 7.47
C LEU A 76 13.27 -10.51 8.65
N GLU A 77 13.36 -11.82 8.42
CA GLU A 77 13.33 -12.83 9.48
C GLU A 77 14.48 -12.64 10.48
N ALA A 78 15.69 -12.34 10.00
CA ALA A 78 16.80 -12.02 10.87
C ALA A 78 16.53 -10.76 11.71
N LEU A 79 16.04 -9.67 11.09
CA LEU A 79 15.72 -8.42 11.78
C LEU A 79 14.62 -8.58 12.84
N LYS A 80 13.59 -9.39 12.57
CA LYS A 80 12.51 -9.70 13.53
C LYS A 80 13.01 -10.30 14.85
N LYS A 81 14.19 -10.95 14.86
CA LYS A 81 14.77 -11.51 16.09
C LYS A 81 15.07 -10.46 17.15
N LYS A 82 15.34 -9.20 16.75
CA LYS A 82 15.70 -8.11 17.67
C LYS A 82 14.79 -6.89 17.57
N TYR A 83 14.18 -6.66 16.41
CA TYR A 83 13.40 -5.47 16.14
C TYR A 83 11.92 -5.83 15.96
N PRO A 84 10.99 -5.14 16.65
CA PRO A 84 9.56 -5.38 16.48
C PRO A 84 9.12 -4.90 15.09
N ILE A 85 8.80 -5.82 14.19
CA ILE A 85 8.26 -5.51 12.86
C ILE A 85 6.75 -5.75 12.91
N ASN A 86 5.98 -4.68 13.08
CA ASN A 86 4.51 -4.71 13.17
C ASN A 86 3.80 -4.50 11.82
N PHE A 87 4.49 -4.76 10.71
CA PHE A 87 4.00 -4.52 9.35
C PHE A 87 3.90 -5.84 8.58
N ASP A 88 2.99 -5.88 7.60
CA ASP A 88 2.83 -7.06 6.74
C ASP A 88 4.11 -7.36 5.97
N GLU A 89 4.63 -8.58 6.15
CA GLU A 89 5.90 -8.99 5.59
C GLU A 89 5.89 -9.06 4.05
N LYS A 90 4.75 -9.44 3.45
CA LYS A 90 4.61 -9.50 1.99
C LYS A 90 4.67 -8.10 1.39
N HIS A 91 4.07 -7.11 2.05
CA HIS A 91 4.16 -5.71 1.66
C HIS A 91 5.57 -5.15 1.85
N LEU A 92 6.25 -5.43 2.97
CA LEU A 92 7.65 -5.03 3.17
C LEU A 92 8.59 -5.61 2.11
N LYS A 93 8.46 -6.91 1.82
CA LYS A 93 9.25 -7.61 0.79
C LYS A 93 9.10 -6.96 -0.58
N THR A 94 7.85 -6.78 -1.01
CA THR A 94 7.50 -6.19 -2.30
C THR A 94 7.98 -4.76 -2.37
N TRP A 95 7.68 -3.97 -1.35
CA TRP A 95 8.02 -2.56 -1.32
C TRP A 95 9.52 -2.34 -1.36
N TRP A 96 10.32 -3.05 -0.57
CA TRP A 96 11.78 -2.91 -0.67
C TRP A 96 12.29 -3.26 -2.08
N LYS A 97 11.80 -4.36 -2.69
CA LYS A 97 12.29 -4.82 -4.00
C LYS A 97 11.90 -3.90 -5.16
N VAL A 98 10.62 -3.53 -5.27
CA VAL A 98 10.08 -2.84 -6.45
C VAL A 98 9.38 -1.51 -6.14
N GLY A 99 9.18 -1.17 -4.86
CA GLY A 99 8.46 0.03 -4.45
C GLY A 99 6.95 -0.15 -4.57
N GLY A 100 6.25 0.92 -4.93
CA GLY A 100 4.79 0.93 -5.03
C GLY A 100 4.12 1.24 -3.69
N PHE A 101 3.27 0.33 -3.22
CA PHE A 101 2.48 0.55 -2.00
C PHE A 101 3.35 0.71 -0.76
N TYR A 102 3.26 1.87 -0.10
CA TYR A 102 4.04 2.18 1.09
C TYR A 102 3.53 1.39 2.31
N PRO A 103 4.35 0.52 2.93
CA PRO A 103 3.88 -0.48 3.90
C PRO A 103 3.82 0.04 5.34
N PHE A 104 4.30 1.26 5.59
CA PHE A 104 4.34 1.86 6.94
C PHE A 104 3.25 2.92 7.14
N GLN A 105 2.15 2.84 6.38
CA GLN A 105 0.98 3.64 6.73
C GLN A 105 0.56 3.20 8.13
N SER A 106 0.51 4.17 9.05
CA SER A 106 -0.20 4.05 10.32
C SER A 106 -1.51 3.33 10.02
N ALA A 107 -1.89 2.34 10.82
CA ALA A 107 -3.24 1.80 10.73
C ALA A 107 -4.17 3.00 10.72
N ILE A 108 -4.79 3.26 9.57
CA ILE A 108 -5.90 4.20 9.48
C ILE A 108 -6.83 3.68 10.56
N SER A 109 -7.08 4.52 11.57
CA SER A 109 -7.98 4.14 12.66
C SER A 109 -9.26 3.61 12.01
N GLN A 110 -9.88 2.54 12.54
CA GLN A 110 -11.11 2.01 11.91
C GLN A 110 -12.17 3.11 11.75
N GLU A 111 -12.14 4.15 12.59
CA GLU A 111 -12.92 5.38 12.41
C GLU A 111 -12.60 6.16 11.13
N GLU A 112 -11.33 6.34 10.76
CA GLU A 112 -10.94 7.00 9.50
C GLU A 112 -11.29 6.13 8.27
N LEU A 113 -11.22 4.80 8.38
CA LEU A 113 -11.62 3.90 7.29
C LEU A 113 -13.14 3.96 7.04
N ASN A 114 -13.93 4.01 8.12
CA ASN A 114 -15.39 4.14 8.06
C ASN A 114 -15.85 5.51 7.52
N THR A 115 -15.11 6.57 7.80
CA THR A 115 -15.42 7.91 7.27
C THR A 115 -15.07 8.04 5.78
N LEU A 116 -13.99 7.40 5.31
CA LEU A 116 -13.66 7.31 3.88
C LEU A 116 -14.71 6.51 3.09
N ASP A 117 -15.19 5.39 3.62
CA ASP A 117 -16.25 4.58 2.99
C ASP A 117 -17.59 5.36 2.94
N SER A 118 -17.92 6.07 4.03
CA SER A 118 -19.08 6.95 4.09
C SER A 118 -19.02 8.08 3.05
N GLN A 119 -17.85 8.69 2.85
CA GLN A 119 -17.66 9.74 1.83
C GLN A 119 -17.71 9.18 0.40
N ALA A 120 -17.18 7.98 0.17
CA ALA A 120 -17.27 7.30 -1.13
C ALA A 120 -18.71 6.92 -1.49
N LYS A 121 -19.51 6.50 -0.50
CA LYS A 121 -20.93 6.18 -0.65
C LYS A 121 -21.78 7.42 -1.00
N VAL A 122 -21.55 8.54 -0.31
CA VAL A 122 -22.23 9.83 -0.61
C VAL A 122 -21.89 10.36 -2.01
N LYS A 123 -20.64 10.18 -2.47
CA LYS A 123 -20.25 10.55 -3.84
C LYS A 123 -20.92 9.69 -4.91
N ARG A 124 -21.11 8.39 -4.66
CA ARG A 124 -21.83 7.48 -5.57
C ARG A 124 -23.33 7.80 -5.64
N GLU A 125 -23.96 8.12 -4.51
CA GLU A 125 -25.38 8.49 -4.46
C GLU A 125 -25.67 9.83 -5.18
N LYS A 126 -24.77 10.82 -5.08
CA LYS A 126 -24.92 12.08 -5.84
C LYS A 126 -24.75 11.92 -7.35
N ALA A 127 -23.98 10.93 -7.81
CA ALA A 127 -23.83 10.64 -9.25
C ALA A 127 -25.05 9.91 -9.83
N ALA A 128 -25.82 9.18 -9.00
CA ALA A 128 -27.02 8.45 -9.44
C ALA A 128 -28.28 9.33 -9.58
N TYR A 129 -28.27 10.56 -9.03
CA TYR A 129 -29.46 11.45 -9.01
C TYR A 129 -29.65 12.31 -10.28
N VAL A 130 -28.79 12.18 -11.30
CA VAL A 130 -28.85 13.05 -12.51
C VAL A 130 -29.12 12.22 -13.77
N HIS A 131 -30.20 11.45 -13.83
CA HIS A 131 -30.89 11.16 -15.10
C HIS A 131 -32.29 10.57 -14.90
N ILE A 132 -33.33 11.40 -14.95
CA ILE A 132 -34.68 10.95 -15.36
C ILE A 132 -35.26 12.05 -16.27
N PRO A 133 -35.33 11.84 -17.60
CA PRO A 133 -36.11 12.73 -18.45
C PRO A 133 -37.61 12.55 -18.16
N ALA A 134 -38.30 13.67 -17.96
CA ALA A 134 -39.73 13.72 -17.70
C ALA A 134 -40.53 13.30 -18.95
N HIS A 135 -41.20 12.14 -18.88
CA HIS A 135 -42.29 11.83 -19.81
C HIS A 135 -43.59 12.38 -19.22
N HIS A 136 -44.05 13.50 -19.78
CA HIS A 136 -45.32 14.14 -19.44
C HIS A 136 -46.47 13.44 -20.20
N GLU A 137 -47.29 12.74 -19.42
CA GLU A 137 -48.74 12.57 -19.46
C GLU A 137 -49.47 12.16 -20.77
N HIS A 138 -50.09 10.97 -20.70
CA HIS A 138 -51.30 10.60 -21.44
C HIS A 138 -52.55 10.94 -20.61
N PRO A 139 -53.54 11.69 -21.12
CA PRO A 139 -54.84 11.75 -20.49
C PRO A 139 -55.79 10.68 -21.06
N PHE A 140 -56.23 9.77 -20.20
CA PHE A 140 -57.41 8.94 -20.41
C PHE A 140 -58.67 9.79 -20.47
N ARG A 141 -59.60 9.49 -21.40
CA ARG A 141 -61.02 9.75 -21.17
C ARG A 141 -61.94 8.68 -21.78
N THR A 142 -62.50 7.89 -20.86
CA THR A 142 -63.90 7.45 -20.71
C THR A 142 -64.62 6.67 -21.82
N ASN A 143 -65.04 5.47 -21.37
CA ASN A 143 -66.01 4.51 -21.88
C ASN A 143 -67.37 5.10 -22.30
N VAL A 144 -67.92 4.66 -23.44
CA VAL A 144 -69.37 4.66 -23.75
C VAL A 144 -69.69 3.38 -24.56
N ASN A 145 -70.48 2.48 -23.96
CA ASN A 145 -71.13 1.34 -24.62
C ASN A 145 -72.15 1.82 -25.66
N THR A 146 -72.25 1.17 -26.83
CA THR A 146 -73.57 0.85 -27.45
C THR A 146 -73.46 -0.35 -28.41
N TYR A 147 -74.50 -1.17 -28.34
CA TYR A 147 -74.81 -2.44 -29.01
C TYR A 147 -75.15 -2.33 -30.51
N SER A 148 -75.20 -3.52 -31.15
CA SER A 148 -75.85 -3.89 -32.43
C SER A 148 -74.97 -3.68 -33.68
N GLY A 149 -74.64 -4.66 -34.52
CA GLY A 149 -75.33 -5.91 -34.83
C GLY A 149 -76.37 -5.64 -35.92
N LEU A 150 -75.98 -5.76 -37.19
CA LEU A 150 -76.84 -6.12 -38.32
C LEU A 150 -75.98 -6.46 -39.56
N THR A 151 -76.31 -7.62 -40.12
CA THR A 151 -76.01 -8.12 -41.47
C THR A 151 -76.48 -7.19 -42.56
#